data_AF-A0A843J0I3-F1
#
_entry.id   AF-A0A843J0I3-F1
#
_cell.length_a   1.000
_cell.length_b   1.000
_cell.length_c   1.000
_cell.angle_alpha   90.00
_cell.angle_beta   90.00
_cell.angle_gamma   90.00
#
_symmetry.space_group_name_H-M   'P 1'
#
loop_
_entity.id
_entity.type
_entity.pdbx_description
1 polymer ?
#
loop_
_entity_poly.entity_id
_entity_poly.type
_entity_poly.pdbx_seq_one_letter_code
_entity_poly.pdbx_strand_id
1 'polypeptide(L)'
;MTVKRFMTVGQWGIKVPKSKGETFRRYLLGSGGWCPNLKPVADGDFLIFPIVSDEIALPDELGCDYDIGRYEFESRERDREPARHELIGGIAIMQDDDPAEAEYLLKSRPSIHTVLHCESPVFGEYRIKKFKVLAGV
;
A
#
# COMPACT_ATOMS: atom_id res chain seq x y z
N MET A 1 14.18 -5.03 -14.04
CA MET A 1 12.71 -4.93 -14.27
C MET A 1 12.02 -5.65 -13.13
N THR A 2 11.56 -4.92 -12.11
CA THR A 2 10.77 -5.51 -11.02
C THR A 2 9.37 -5.76 -11.53
N VAL A 3 9.00 -7.02 -11.73
CA VAL A 3 7.62 -7.42 -11.99
C VAL A 3 6.84 -7.13 -10.71
N LYS A 4 6.06 -6.03 -10.69
CA LYS A 4 5.06 -5.83 -9.63
C LYS A 4 4.08 -6.99 -9.73
N ARG A 5 4.11 -7.87 -8.73
CA ARG A 5 3.22 -9.02 -8.65
C ARG A 5 1.88 -8.49 -8.13
N PHE A 6 0.97 -8.17 -9.05
CA PHE A 6 -0.38 -7.74 -8.64
C PHE A 6 -1.14 -8.96 -8.09
N MET A 7 -1.57 -8.88 -6.84
CA MET A 7 -2.58 -9.80 -6.32
C MET A 7 -3.96 -9.26 -6.69
N THR A 8 -4.77 -10.07 -7.36
CA THR A 8 -6.19 -9.79 -7.56
C THR A 8 -6.98 -10.23 -6.34
N VAL A 9 -7.94 -9.40 -5.94
CA VAL A 9 -8.84 -9.67 -4.81
C VAL A 9 -10.28 -9.48 -5.27
N GLY A 10 -11.14 -10.44 -4.94
CA GLY A 10 -12.58 -10.29 -5.14
C GLY A 10 -13.14 -9.30 -4.12
N GLN A 11 -13.76 -8.22 -4.58
CA GLN A 11 -14.37 -7.18 -3.75
C GLN A 11 -15.70 -6.73 -4.35
N TRP A 12 -16.54 -6.07 -3.54
CA TRP A 12 -17.69 -5.33 -4.06
C TRP A 12 -17.21 -4.20 -4.97
N GLY A 13 -17.92 -4.00 -6.06
CA GLY A 13 -17.66 -2.94 -7.01
C GLY A 13 -18.94 -2.33 -7.52
N ILE A 14 -18.86 -1.05 -7.86
CA ILE A 14 -19.91 -0.34 -8.58
C ILE A 14 -19.46 -0.04 -9.99
N LYS A 15 -20.21 -0.54 -10.97
CA LYS A 15 -20.01 -0.32 -12.39
C LYS A 15 -20.84 0.88 -12.85
N VAL A 16 -20.16 1.86 -13.43
CA VAL A 16 -20.78 3.10 -13.92
C VAL A 16 -20.26 3.46 -15.31
N PRO A 17 -21.01 4.22 -16.12
CA PRO A 17 -20.50 4.74 -17.38
C PRO A 17 -19.25 5.62 -17.18
N LYS A 18 -18.27 5.51 -18.08
CA LYS A 18 -17.03 6.33 -18.04
C LYS A 18 -17.30 7.83 -17.96
N SER A 19 -18.35 8.31 -18.64
CA SER A 19 -18.78 9.71 -18.61
C SER A 19 -19.15 10.22 -17.21
N LYS A 20 -19.49 9.32 -16.28
CA LYS A 20 -19.88 9.60 -14.89
C LYS A 20 -18.80 9.23 -13.87
N GLY A 21 -17.66 8.72 -14.35
CA GLY A 21 -16.60 8.17 -13.51
C GLY A 21 -16.08 9.12 -12.43
N GLU A 22 -15.71 10.35 -12.81
CA GLU A 22 -15.17 11.32 -11.84
C GLU A 22 -16.23 11.77 -10.83
N THR A 23 -17.51 11.87 -11.24
CA THR A 23 -18.61 12.23 -10.35
C THR A 23 -18.77 11.17 -9.24
N PHE A 24 -18.85 9.90 -9.63
CA PHE A 24 -18.93 8.78 -8.68
C PHE A 24 -17.67 8.67 -7.82
N ARG A 25 -16.48 8.83 -8.42
CA ARG A 25 -15.22 8.78 -7.68
C ARG A 25 -15.16 9.83 -6.57
N ARG A 26 -15.51 11.09 -6.86
CA ARG A 26 -15.54 12.16 -5.85
C ARG A 26 -16.55 11.85 -4.74
N TYR A 27 -17.73 11.35 -5.10
CA TYR A 27 -18.75 10.98 -4.13
C TYR A 27 -18.28 9.84 -3.21
N LEU A 28 -17.75 8.74 -3.78
CA LEU A 28 -17.26 7.59 -3.01
C LEU A 28 -16.08 7.94 -2.09
N LEU A 29 -15.20 8.85 -2.52
CA LEU A 29 -14.12 9.36 -1.66
C LEU A 29 -14.65 10.24 -0.54
N GLY A 30 -15.64 11.09 -0.80
CA GLY A 30 -16.22 11.99 0.19
C GLY A 30 -17.13 11.29 1.21
N SER A 31 -17.84 10.24 0.79
CA SER A 31 -18.77 9.46 1.63
C SER A 31 -18.10 8.32 2.40
N GLY A 32 -16.83 8.01 2.13
CA GLY A 32 -16.13 6.86 2.71
C GLY A 32 -16.51 5.51 2.08
N GLY A 33 -17.26 5.52 0.99
CA GLY A 33 -17.66 4.31 0.25
C GLY A 33 -16.52 3.61 -0.51
N TRP A 34 -15.36 4.26 -0.64
CA TRP A 34 -14.23 3.80 -1.45
C TRP A 34 -13.29 2.82 -0.72
N CYS A 35 -12.82 1.78 -1.42
CA CYS A 35 -11.72 0.93 -0.93
C CYS A 35 -10.33 1.48 -1.33
N PRO A 36 -9.54 2.03 -0.40
CA PRO A 36 -8.33 2.82 -0.71
C PRO A 36 -7.18 2.04 -1.37
N ASN A 37 -7.13 0.72 -1.17
CA ASN A 37 -6.03 -0.13 -1.62
C ASN A 37 -6.35 -0.89 -2.91
N LEU A 38 -7.49 -0.65 -3.52
CA LEU A 38 -7.88 -1.34 -4.74
C LEU A 38 -7.92 -0.33 -5.89
N LYS A 39 -7.41 -0.75 -7.06
CA LYS A 39 -7.44 0.10 -8.25
C LYS A 39 -8.78 -0.04 -8.97
N PRO A 40 -9.42 1.06 -9.40
CA PRO A 40 -10.54 0.98 -10.34
C PRO A 40 -10.16 0.24 -11.61
N VAL A 41 -11.12 -0.48 -12.18
CA VAL A 41 -10.93 -1.25 -13.41
C VAL A 41 -11.77 -0.61 -14.52
N ALA A 42 -11.19 -0.50 -15.71
CA ALA A 42 -11.93 -0.12 -16.90
C ALA A 42 -12.49 -1.37 -17.58
N ASP A 43 -13.77 -1.36 -17.90
CA ASP A 43 -14.48 -2.43 -18.61
C ASP A 43 -15.25 -1.82 -19.77
N GLY A 44 -14.66 -1.84 -20.97
CA GLY A 44 -15.24 -1.20 -22.16
C GLY A 44 -15.56 0.29 -21.92
N ASP A 45 -16.83 0.66 -22.07
CA ASP A 45 -17.36 2.01 -21.81
C ASP A 45 -17.68 2.31 -20.34
N PHE A 46 -17.37 1.38 -19.44
CA PHE A 46 -17.65 1.47 -18.02
C PHE A 46 -16.37 1.57 -17.18
N LEU A 47 -16.54 2.09 -15.97
CA LEU A 47 -15.56 2.05 -14.89
C LEU A 47 -16.19 1.31 -13.71
N ILE A 48 -15.40 0.45 -13.11
CA ILE A 48 -15.78 -0.31 -11.93
C ILE A 48 -14.93 0.24 -10.78
N PHE A 49 -15.59 0.84 -9.79
CA PHE A 49 -14.95 1.36 -8.59
C PHE A 49 -15.08 0.37 -7.45
N PRO A 50 -13.99 0.10 -6.70
CA PRO A 50 -14.05 -0.80 -5.56
C PRO A 50 -14.71 -0.10 -4.38
N ILE A 51 -15.71 -0.76 -3.80
CA ILE A 51 -16.52 -0.22 -2.70
C ILE A 51 -16.50 -1.10 -1.47
N VAL A 52 -16.75 -0.48 -0.31
CA VAL A 52 -16.66 -1.14 1.00
C VAL A 52 -17.75 -2.20 1.22
N SER A 53 -18.96 -1.97 0.70
CA SER A 53 -20.13 -2.85 0.80
C SER A 53 -21.12 -2.57 -0.32
N ASP A 54 -22.11 -3.46 -0.52
CA ASP A 54 -23.20 -3.27 -1.48
C ASP A 54 -24.31 -2.31 -0.99
N GLU A 55 -24.29 -1.93 0.29
CA GLU A 55 -25.28 -1.05 0.94
C GLU A 55 -24.95 0.45 0.86
N ILE A 56 -24.08 0.87 -0.07
CA ILE A 56 -23.76 2.31 -0.21
C ILE A 56 -24.98 3.10 -0.66
N ALA A 57 -25.32 4.14 0.11
CA ALA A 57 -26.30 5.13 -0.30
C ALA A 57 -25.73 6.00 -1.42
N LEU A 58 -26.41 6.03 -2.57
CA LEU A 58 -26.06 6.86 -3.72
C LEU A 58 -27.20 7.85 -3.98
N PRO A 59 -26.94 9.16 -4.02
CA PRO A 59 -27.98 10.13 -4.26
C PRO A 59 -28.37 10.13 -5.74
N ASP A 60 -29.67 10.27 -6.01
CA ASP A 60 -30.24 10.33 -7.38
C ASP A 60 -29.58 11.38 -8.28
N GLU A 61 -29.02 12.44 -7.69
CA GLU A 61 -28.31 13.52 -8.40
C GLU A 61 -27.06 13.06 -9.17
N LEU A 62 -26.52 11.87 -8.87
CA LEU A 62 -25.46 11.26 -9.66
C LEU A 62 -25.92 10.95 -11.11
N GLY A 63 -27.22 10.70 -11.27
CA GLY A 63 -27.92 10.77 -12.55
C GLY A 63 -27.40 9.79 -13.60
N CYS A 64 -27.25 8.52 -13.24
CA CYS A 64 -27.08 7.42 -14.17
C CYS A 64 -27.46 6.08 -13.54
N ASP A 65 -27.72 5.09 -14.40
CA ASP A 65 -27.82 3.70 -13.99
C ASP A 65 -26.44 3.18 -13.54
N TYR A 66 -26.43 2.31 -12.54
CA TYR A 66 -25.22 1.68 -12.01
C TYR A 66 -25.53 0.25 -11.58
N ASP A 67 -24.52 -0.62 -11.64
CA ASP A 67 -24.63 -2.00 -11.20
C ASP A 67 -23.67 -2.24 -10.03
N ILE A 68 -24.17 -2.85 -8.96
CA ILE A 68 -23.37 -3.26 -7.81
C ILE A 68 -23.21 -4.78 -7.84
N GLY A 69 -21.97 -5.23 -7.80
CA GLY A 69 -21.65 -6.64 -7.92
C GLY A 69 -20.27 -6.99 -7.38
N ARG A 70 -19.89 -8.27 -7.53
CA ARG A 70 -18.56 -8.76 -7.15
C ARG A 70 -17.64 -8.72 -8.37
N TYR A 71 -16.50 -8.05 -8.21
CA TYR A 71 -15.51 -7.85 -9.26
C TYR A 71 -14.10 -8.15 -8.75
N GLU A 72 -13.18 -8.43 -9.67
CA GLU A 72 -11.77 -8.60 -9.35
C GLU A 72 -11.01 -7.28 -9.49
N PHE A 73 -10.26 -6.92 -8.46
CA PHE A 73 -9.46 -5.71 -8.44
C PHE A 73 -8.00 -6.01 -8.18
N GLU A 74 -7.11 -5.26 -8.82
CA GLU A 74 -5.70 -5.25 -8.44
C GLU A 74 -5.53 -4.54 -7.10
N SER A 75 -4.94 -5.24 -6.12
CA SER A 75 -4.50 -4.62 -4.89
C SER A 75 -3.25 -3.78 -5.14
N ARG A 76 -3.30 -2.53 -4.67
CA ARG A 76 -2.10 -1.78 -4.29
C ARG A 76 -1.71 -2.36 -2.94
N GLU A 77 -0.66 -3.17 -2.92
CA GLU A 77 0.04 -3.46 -1.68
C GLU A 77 0.34 -2.10 -1.03
N ARG A 78 -0.40 -1.76 0.03
CA ARG A 78 0.11 -0.76 0.95
C ARG A 78 1.32 -1.44 1.54
N ASP A 79 2.49 -0.95 1.15
CA ASP A 79 3.74 -1.28 1.80
C ASP A 79 3.44 -1.19 3.31
N ARG A 80 3.46 -2.35 3.99
CA ARG A 80 3.40 -2.42 5.44
C ARG A 80 4.36 -1.35 5.95
N GLU A 81 3.91 -0.55 6.90
CA GLU A 81 4.77 0.48 7.48
C GLU A 81 5.99 -0.24 8.10
N PRO A 82 7.21 0.01 7.59
CA PRO A 82 8.36 -0.77 8.01
C PRO A 82 8.67 -0.48 9.48
N ALA A 83 9.29 -1.45 10.14
CA ALA A 83 9.77 -1.30 11.51
C ALA A 83 10.57 0.01 11.69
N ARG A 84 10.44 0.63 12.87
CA ARG A 84 11.12 1.89 13.19
C ARG A 84 12.64 1.72 13.08
N HIS A 85 13.27 2.61 12.33
CA HIS A 85 14.71 2.59 12.12
C HIS A 85 15.28 4.01 12.01
N GLU A 86 16.57 4.13 12.31
CA GLU A 86 17.37 5.31 12.00
C GLU A 86 18.01 5.14 10.61
N LEU A 87 18.14 6.22 9.84
CA LEU A 87 18.72 6.18 8.50
C LEU A 87 20.00 7.03 8.47
N ILE A 88 21.11 6.42 8.05
CA ILE A 88 22.41 7.07 7.88
C ILE A 88 22.92 6.75 6.47
N GLY A 89 22.81 7.72 5.56
CA GLY A 89 23.07 7.46 4.13
C GLY A 89 22.14 6.36 3.61
N GLY A 90 22.71 5.32 3.01
CA GLY A 90 21.96 4.13 2.60
C GLY A 90 21.96 2.97 3.60
N ILE A 91 22.31 3.23 4.86
CA ILE A 91 22.28 2.25 5.94
C ILE A 91 21.09 2.54 6.84
N ALA A 92 20.23 1.54 7.04
CA ALA A 92 19.17 1.60 8.05
C ALA A 92 19.58 0.84 9.31
N ILE A 93 19.29 1.39 10.48
CA ILE A 93 19.58 0.78 11.78
C ILE A 93 18.24 0.53 12.48
N MET A 94 17.86 -0.75 12.58
CA MET A 94 16.65 -1.22 13.25
C MET A 94 16.87 -1.41 14.75
N GLN A 95 15.78 -1.30 15.51
CA GLN A 95 15.78 -1.55 16.96
C GLN A 95 15.71 -3.04 17.28
N ASP A 96 14.91 -3.80 16.54
CA ASP A 96 14.71 -5.24 16.75
C ASP A 96 15.67 -6.07 15.88
N ASP A 97 16.07 -7.24 16.40
CA ASP A 97 16.87 -8.24 15.68
C ASP A 97 15.93 -9.10 14.80
N ASP A 98 15.36 -8.50 13.76
CA ASP A 98 14.40 -9.18 12.87
C ASP A 98 14.91 -9.19 11.41
N PRO A 99 15.52 -10.31 10.96
CA PRO A 99 16.04 -10.43 9.59
C PRO A 99 14.97 -10.34 8.49
N ALA A 100 13.74 -10.79 8.77
CA ALA A 100 12.67 -10.80 7.78
C ALA A 100 12.16 -9.37 7.49
N GLU A 101 11.99 -8.57 8.55
CA GLU A 101 11.69 -7.15 8.45
C GLU A 101 12.82 -6.37 7.80
N ALA A 102 14.07 -6.73 8.07
CA ALA A 102 15.23 -6.12 7.42
C ALA A 102 15.23 -6.38 5.90
N GLU A 103 14.97 -7.61 5.47
CA GLU A 103 14.80 -7.94 4.04
C GLU A 103 13.63 -7.19 3.41
N TYR A 104 12.51 -7.07 4.11
CA TYR A 104 11.35 -6.30 3.66
C TYR A 104 11.71 -4.82 3.44
N LEU A 105 12.35 -4.20 4.43
CA LEU A 105 12.77 -2.79 4.40
C LEU A 105 13.74 -2.51 3.24
N LEU A 106 14.66 -3.43 2.97
CA LEU A 106 15.61 -3.31 1.86
C LEU A 106 14.91 -3.42 0.50
N LYS A 107 13.90 -4.29 0.36
CA LYS A 107 13.11 -4.44 -0.87
C LYS A 107 12.16 -3.27 -1.12
N SER A 108 11.58 -2.69 -0.06
CA SER A 108 10.63 -1.58 -0.18
C SER A 108 11.29 -0.24 -0.47
N ARG A 109 12.59 -0.07 -0.13
CA ARG A 109 13.30 1.21 -0.26
C ARG A 109 14.61 1.06 -1.03
N PRO A 110 14.64 1.40 -2.33
CA PRO A 110 15.83 1.22 -3.17
C PRO A 110 17.04 2.07 -2.75
N SER A 111 16.85 3.09 -1.91
CA SER A 111 17.94 3.88 -1.33
C SER A 111 18.65 3.19 -0.16
N ILE A 112 18.11 2.11 0.39
CA ILE A 112 18.73 1.34 1.48
C ILE A 112 19.48 0.17 0.87
N HIS A 113 20.76 0.04 1.23
CA HIS A 113 21.66 -1.02 0.74
C HIS A 113 22.04 -1.99 1.86
N THR A 114 21.97 -1.54 3.11
CA THR A 114 22.35 -2.34 4.28
C THR A 114 21.43 -2.03 5.44
N VAL A 115 21.02 -3.07 6.16
CA VAL A 115 20.20 -2.97 7.36
C VAL A 115 20.93 -3.61 8.53
N LEU A 116 21.05 -2.87 9.63
CA LEU A 116 21.79 -3.25 10.84
C LEU A 116 20.86 -3.35 12.05
N HIS A 117 21.22 -4.19 13.01
CA HIS A 117 20.68 -4.19 14.37
C HIS A 117 21.75 -3.72 15.36
N CYS A 118 21.37 -2.89 16.32
CA CYS A 118 22.26 -2.38 17.36
C CYS A 118 22.34 -3.35 18.53
N GLU A 119 23.43 -4.12 18.62
CA GLU A 119 23.61 -5.17 19.64
C GLU A 119 24.03 -4.61 21.02
N SER A 120 24.46 -3.35 21.09
CA SER A 120 24.97 -2.78 22.33
C SER A 120 24.54 -1.32 22.53
N PRO A 121 24.46 -0.85 23.79
CA PRO A 121 24.49 0.58 24.08
C PRO A 121 25.81 1.21 23.61
N VAL A 122 25.89 2.53 23.69
CA VAL A 122 27.13 3.28 23.43
C VAL A 122 28.15 2.98 24.53
N PHE A 123 29.40 2.66 24.17
CA PHE A 123 30.46 2.34 25.13
C PHE A 123 31.85 2.85 24.68
N GLY A 124 32.79 2.85 25.63
CA GLY A 124 34.17 3.29 25.42
C GLY A 124 34.32 4.81 25.27
N GLU A 125 35.57 5.28 25.32
CA GLU A 125 35.91 6.71 25.21
C GLU A 125 35.52 7.29 23.86
N TYR A 126 35.59 6.47 22.80
CA TYR A 126 35.17 6.85 21.45
C TYR A 126 33.66 6.75 21.22
N ARG A 127 32.87 6.39 22.25
CA ARG A 127 31.40 6.35 22.19
C ARG A 127 30.89 5.51 21.01
N ILE A 128 31.41 4.28 20.90
CA ILE A 128 31.08 3.34 19.82
C ILE A 128 29.88 2.45 20.18
N LYS A 129 29.23 1.89 19.16
CA LYS A 129 28.17 0.86 19.26
C LYS A 129 28.58 -0.37 18.46
N LYS A 130 28.15 -1.56 18.90
CA LYS A 130 28.26 -2.79 18.11
C LYS A 130 27.00 -2.99 17.27
N PHE A 131 27.21 -3.43 16.04
CA PHE A 131 26.14 -3.67 15.09
C PHE A 131 26.28 -5.04 14.44
N LYS A 132 25.14 -5.66 14.18
CA LYS A 132 25.00 -6.90 13.39
C LYS A 132 24.30 -6.58 12.08
N VAL A 133 24.77 -7.13 10.98
CA VAL A 133 24.09 -7.01 9.67
C VAL A 133 22.90 -7.95 9.66
N LEU A 134 21.71 -7.41 9.36
CA LEU A 134 20.49 -8.19 9.19
C LEU A 134 20.18 -8.48 7.71
N ALA A 135 20.42 -7.52 6.82
CA ALA A 135 20.18 -7.66 5.38
C ALA A 135 21.06 -6.71 4.55
N GLY A 136 21.29 -7.07 3.29
CA GLY A 136 22.03 -6.27 2.31
C GLY A 136 23.55 -6.39 2.40
N VAL A 137 24.23 -5.82 1.38
CA VAL A 137 25.67 -5.51 1.26
C VAL A 137 25.92 -4.71 -0.02
#